data_AF-A0A3A4SLM6-F1
#
_entry.id   AF-A0A3A4SLM6-F1
#
_cell.length_a   1.000
_cell.length_b   1.000
_cell.length_c   1.000
_cell.angle_alpha   90.00
_cell.angle_beta   90.00
_cell.angle_gamma   90.00
#
_symmetry.space_group_name_H-M   'P 1'
#
loop_
_entity.id
_entity.type
_entity.pdbx_description
1 polymer ?
#
loop_
_entity_poly.entity_id
_entity_poly.type
_entity_poly.pdbx_seq_one_letter_code
_entity_poly.pdbx_strand_id
1 'polypeptide(L)'
;MILIFFIFLTAQAQADELDAKRNEMVKYFKSDEEPKVIDAIWTMDNVFKVGVYDDGSRRDGYAQYVCMVLKENGFRGKEIYVQVIDYAKLMQTKKWIKLGETFCD
;
A
#
# COMPACT_ATOMS: atom_id res chain seq x y z
N MET A 1 -11.10 -41.12 -5.55
CA MET A 1 -11.03 -39.78 -6.15
C MET A 1 -11.38 -38.73 -5.08
N ILE A 2 -10.51 -38.58 -4.08
CA ILE A 2 -10.67 -37.63 -2.94
C ILE A 2 -9.33 -36.90 -2.77
N LEU A 3 -8.83 -36.29 -3.86
CA LEU A 3 -7.59 -35.49 -3.82
C LEU A 3 -7.78 -34.06 -4.32
N ILE A 4 -8.98 -33.71 -4.79
CA ILE A 4 -9.29 -32.39 -5.35
C ILE A 4 -9.86 -31.44 -4.27
N PHE A 5 -10.44 -31.97 -3.18
CA PHE A 5 -11.09 -31.13 -2.16
C PHE A 5 -10.12 -30.41 -1.21
N PHE A 6 -8.88 -30.90 -1.05
CA PHE A 6 -7.89 -30.30 -0.14
C PHE A 6 -7.09 -29.14 -0.76
N ILE A 7 -6.98 -29.06 -2.09
CA ILE A 7 -6.13 -28.07 -2.79
C ILE A 7 -6.81 -26.69 -2.88
N PHE A 8 -8.14 -26.65 -2.92
CA PHE A 8 -8.87 -25.38 -3.01
C PHE A 8 -8.94 -24.59 -1.70
N LEU A 9 -8.84 -25.26 -0.54
CA LEU A 9 -8.96 -24.60 0.77
C LEU A 9 -7.77 -23.68 1.08
N THR A 10 -6.58 -24.00 0.60
CA THR A 10 -5.34 -23.27 0.97
C THR A 10 -5.19 -21.95 0.22
N ALA A 11 -5.58 -21.90 -1.05
CA ALA A 11 -5.46 -20.69 -1.87
C ALA A 11 -6.40 -19.58 -1.40
N GLN A 12 -7.63 -19.94 -0.99
CA GLN A 12 -8.61 -18.99 -0.49
C GLN A 12 -8.16 -18.39 0.85
N ALA A 13 -7.69 -19.22 1.79
CA ALA A 13 -7.17 -18.75 3.07
C ALA A 13 -5.98 -17.77 2.92
N GLN A 14 -5.09 -18.01 1.94
CA GLN A 14 -3.97 -17.12 1.65
C GLN A 14 -4.42 -15.78 1.07
N ALA A 15 -5.45 -15.79 0.21
CA ALA A 15 -6.02 -14.55 -0.33
C ALA A 15 -6.68 -13.72 0.78
N ASP A 16 -7.46 -14.36 1.65
CA ASP A 16 -8.12 -13.72 2.80
C ASP A 16 -7.09 -13.11 3.78
N GLU A 17 -5.98 -13.81 4.04
CA GLU A 17 -4.90 -13.30 4.88
C GLU A 17 -4.23 -12.05 4.26
N LEU A 18 -3.94 -12.08 2.95
CA LEU A 18 -3.33 -10.96 2.26
C LEU A 18 -4.26 -9.74 2.23
N ASP A 19 -5.57 -9.95 2.08
CA ASP A 19 -6.57 -8.90 2.20
C ASP A 19 -6.63 -8.30 3.61
N ALA A 20 -6.58 -9.14 4.64
CA ALA A 20 -6.48 -8.68 6.02
C ALA A 20 -5.22 -7.81 6.22
N LYS A 21 -4.08 -8.23 5.67
CA LYS A 21 -2.82 -7.46 5.71
C LYS A 21 -2.90 -6.14 4.95
N ARG A 22 -3.55 -6.11 3.78
CA ARG A 22 -3.79 -4.85 3.05
C ARG A 22 -4.58 -3.86 3.89
N ASN A 23 -5.64 -4.33 4.55
CA ASN A 23 -6.47 -3.52 5.44
C ASN A 23 -5.69 -3.03 6.68
N GLU A 24 -4.83 -3.89 7.25
CA GLU A 24 -3.94 -3.52 8.34
C GLU A 24 -3.00 -2.37 7.93
N MET A 25 -2.39 -2.45 6.75
CA MET A 25 -1.50 -1.40 6.25
C MET A 25 -2.22 -0.09 5.98
N VAL A 26 -3.45 -0.12 5.43
CA VAL A 26 -4.26 1.09 5.31
C VAL A 26 -4.52 1.73 6.68
N LYS A 27 -4.81 0.93 7.72
CA LYS A 27 -5.03 1.46 9.07
C LYS A 27 -3.75 2.01 9.69
N TYR A 28 -2.63 1.28 9.59
CA TYR A 28 -1.33 1.71 10.10
C TYR A 28 -0.92 3.07 9.52
N PHE A 29 -0.95 3.20 8.18
CA PHE A 29 -0.60 4.46 7.54
C PHE A 29 -1.62 5.59 7.77
N LYS A 30 -2.81 5.32 8.29
CA LYS A 30 -3.77 6.37 8.70
C LYS A 30 -3.71 6.69 10.20
N SER A 31 -2.89 5.96 10.95
CA SER A 31 -2.80 6.09 12.40
C SER A 31 -1.71 7.07 12.82
N ASP A 32 -1.63 7.33 14.12
CA ASP A 32 -0.62 8.21 14.70
C ASP A 32 0.81 7.65 14.61
N GLU A 33 0.98 6.39 14.19
CA GLU A 33 2.30 5.80 13.86
C GLU A 33 2.92 6.48 12.61
N GLU A 34 2.09 7.01 11.71
CA GLU A 34 2.51 7.66 10.47
C GLU A 34 1.91 9.06 10.33
N PRO A 35 2.26 10.02 11.21
CA PRO A 35 1.54 11.29 11.35
C PRO A 35 1.61 12.20 10.12
N LYS A 36 2.51 11.90 9.17
CA LYS A 36 2.64 12.63 7.90
C LYS A 36 1.57 12.23 6.89
N VAL A 37 1.01 11.03 7.02
CA VAL A 37 0.04 10.48 6.08
C VAL A 37 -1.35 10.94 6.48
N ILE A 38 -2.06 11.49 5.50
CA ILE A 38 -3.43 11.98 5.65
C ILE A 38 -4.43 10.89 5.25
N ASP A 39 -4.08 10.10 4.25
CA ASP A 39 -4.92 9.03 3.72
C ASP A 39 -4.04 7.95 3.08
N ALA A 40 -4.55 6.73 3.02
CA ALA A 40 -3.86 5.60 2.41
C ALA A 40 -4.88 4.65 1.78
N ILE A 41 -4.54 4.09 0.62
CA ILE A 41 -5.46 3.23 -0.13
C ILE A 41 -4.72 2.29 -1.09
N TRP A 42 -5.23 1.08 -1.21
CA TRP A 42 -4.91 0.18 -2.31
C TRP A 42 -5.84 0.51 -3.49
N THR A 43 -5.27 0.97 -4.61
CA THR A 43 -6.06 1.22 -5.83
C THR A 43 -6.12 0.03 -6.76
N MET A 44 -5.21 -0.93 -6.57
CA MET A 44 -5.13 -2.24 -7.21
C MET A 44 -4.46 -3.20 -6.22
N ASP A 45 -4.50 -4.51 -6.46
CA ASP A 45 -3.91 -5.53 -5.59
C ASP A 45 -2.41 -5.30 -5.29
N ASN A 46 -1.71 -4.63 -6.21
CA ASN A 46 -0.29 -4.33 -6.15
C ASN A 46 0.04 -2.83 -6.27
N VAL A 47 -0.93 -1.91 -6.12
CA VAL A 47 -0.68 -0.47 -6.15
C VAL A 47 -1.17 0.17 -4.86
N PHE A 48 -0.22 0.56 -4.01
CA PHE A 48 -0.50 1.23 -2.75
C PHE A 48 -0.19 2.72 -2.85
N LYS A 49 -1.13 3.55 -2.42
CA LYS A 49 -0.99 5.00 -2.43
C LYS A 49 -1.07 5.55 -1.03
N VAL A 50 -0.15 6.43 -0.70
CA VAL A 50 -0.18 7.23 0.54
C VAL A 50 -0.32 8.71 0.16
N GLY A 51 -1.32 9.37 0.73
CA GLY A 51 -1.61 10.79 0.55
C GLY A 51 -0.92 11.61 1.64
N VAL A 52 -0.15 12.61 1.23
CA VAL A 52 0.52 13.56 2.14
C VAL A 52 0.29 14.99 1.66
N TYR A 53 0.61 15.98 2.49
CA TYR A 53 0.73 17.36 2.03
C TYR A 53 2.07 17.58 1.32
N ASP A 54 1.99 18.24 0.16
CA ASP A 54 3.15 18.66 -0.62
C ASP A 54 3.90 19.79 0.10
N ASP A 55 5.18 19.57 0.39
CA ASP A 55 6.10 20.58 0.95
C ASP A 55 7.15 21.03 -0.07
N GLY A 56 6.99 20.65 -1.35
CA GLY A 56 7.93 20.94 -2.43
C GLY A 56 9.10 19.97 -2.53
N SER A 57 9.25 19.01 -1.60
CA SER A 57 10.30 17.98 -1.68
C SER A 57 9.89 16.81 -2.57
N ARG A 58 10.85 16.19 -3.26
CA ARG A 58 10.66 14.85 -3.85
C ARG A 58 10.37 13.84 -2.74
N ARG A 59 9.48 12.87 -3.01
CA ARG A 59 9.04 11.87 -2.02
C ARG A 59 9.43 10.43 -2.35
N ASP A 60 10.32 10.20 -3.32
CA ASP A 60 10.76 8.85 -3.68
C ASP A 60 11.37 8.10 -2.50
N GLY A 61 12.17 8.78 -1.66
CA GLY A 61 12.71 8.18 -0.44
C GLY A 61 11.64 7.81 0.60
N TYR A 62 10.53 8.56 0.66
CA TYR A 62 9.40 8.17 1.51
C TYR A 62 8.63 6.99 0.91
N ALA A 63 8.51 6.91 -0.42
CA ALA A 63 7.96 5.72 -1.09
C ALA A 63 8.80 4.46 -0.79
N GLN A 64 10.13 4.58 -0.75
CA GLN A 64 11.03 3.49 -0.34
C GLN A 64 10.81 3.07 1.12
N TYR A 65 10.66 4.03 2.03
CA TYR A 65 10.31 3.74 3.42
C TYR A 65 8.99 2.96 3.52
N VAL A 66 7.94 3.38 2.81
CA VAL A 66 6.66 2.65 2.77
C VAL A 66 6.87 1.21 2.27
N CYS A 67 7.70 0.99 1.27
CA CYS A 67 8.06 -0.38 0.85
C CYS A 67 8.73 -1.18 1.96
N MET A 68 9.61 -0.60 2.77
CA MET A 68 10.23 -1.29 3.90
C MET A 68 9.17 -1.75 4.91
N VAL A 69 8.25 -0.85 5.29
CA VAL A 69 7.15 -1.17 6.20
C VAL A 69 6.27 -2.28 5.63
N LEU A 70 5.89 -2.21 4.35
CA LEU A 70 5.10 -3.27 3.72
C LEU A 70 5.84 -4.63 3.77
N LYS A 71 7.15 -4.66 3.46
CA LYS A 71 7.94 -5.90 3.49
C LYS A 71 8.00 -6.51 4.89
N GLU A 72 8.10 -5.69 5.92
CA GLU A 72 8.10 -6.13 7.32
C GLU A 72 6.72 -6.67 7.76
N ASN A 73 5.66 -6.26 7.07
CA ASN A 73 4.27 -6.60 7.41
C ASN A 73 3.61 -7.57 6.41
N GLY A 74 4.37 -8.53 5.89
CA GLY A 74 3.83 -9.66 5.12
C GLY A 74 3.85 -9.50 3.60
N PHE A 75 4.43 -8.42 3.08
CA PHE A 75 4.55 -8.20 1.64
C PHE A 75 5.95 -8.44 1.07
N ARG A 76 6.85 -9.09 1.81
CA ARG A 76 8.17 -9.47 1.30
C ARG A 76 8.04 -10.38 0.07
N GLY A 77 8.78 -10.05 -1.00
CA GLY A 77 8.73 -10.77 -2.28
C GLY A 77 7.45 -10.53 -3.09
N LYS A 78 6.64 -9.54 -2.72
CA LYS A 78 5.51 -9.07 -3.54
C LYS A 78 5.92 -7.85 -4.34
N GLU A 79 5.65 -7.87 -5.64
CA GLU A 79 5.83 -6.72 -6.51
C GLU A 79 4.73 -5.70 -6.20
N ILE A 80 5.07 -4.64 -5.47
CA ILE A 80 4.13 -3.56 -5.13
C ILE A 80 4.67 -2.25 -5.66
N TYR A 81 3.79 -1.49 -6.30
CA TYR A 81 4.07 -0.14 -6.72
C TYR A 81 3.53 0.84 -5.68
N VAL A 82 4.43 1.58 -5.04
CA VAL A 82 4.07 2.60 -4.06
C VAL A 82 4.09 3.98 -4.71
N GLN A 83 3.01 4.74 -4.49
CA GLN A 83 2.92 6.15 -4.92
C GLN A 83 2.64 7.06 -3.73
N VAL A 84 3.41 8.13 -3.60
CA VAL A 84 3.12 9.23 -2.68
C VAL A 84 2.37 10.30 -3.44
N ILE A 85 1.17 10.64 -2.98
CA ILE A 85 0.22 11.51 -3.68
C ILE A 85 0.04 12.81 -2.90
N ASP A 86 -0.07 13.92 -3.62
CA ASP A 86 -0.53 15.19 -3.06
C ASP A 86 -2.02 15.11 -2.72
N TYR A 87 -2.31 14.99 -1.42
CA TYR A 87 -3.68 14.88 -0.93
C TYR A 87 -4.50 16.14 -1.19
N ALA A 88 -3.91 17.33 -1.03
CA ALA A 88 -4.62 18.59 -1.25
C ALA A 88 -5.03 18.75 -2.72
N LYS A 89 -4.11 18.46 -3.65
CA LYS A 89 -4.43 18.49 -5.10
C LYS A 89 -5.44 17.42 -5.48
N LEU A 90 -5.38 16.22 -4.88
CA LEU A 90 -6.39 15.18 -5.11
C LEU A 90 -7.79 15.68 -4.71
N MET A 91 -7.92 16.30 -3.55
CA MET A 91 -9.22 16.79 -3.07
C MET A 91 -9.76 17.94 -3.94
N GLN A 92 -8.90 18.85 -4.38
CA GLN A 92 -9.26 20.01 -5.21
C GLN A 92 -9.57 19.65 -6.67
N THR A 93 -8.76 18.78 -7.27
CA THR A 93 -8.76 18.57 -8.72
C THR A 93 -9.24 17.18 -9.14
N LYS A 94 -9.39 16.26 -8.18
CA LYS A 94 -9.66 14.83 -8.40
C LYS A 94 -8.59 14.11 -9.22
N LYS A 95 -7.39 14.70 -9.32
CA LYS A 95 -6.24 14.11 -10.03
C LYS A 95 -5.22 13.55 -9.05
N TRP A 96 -4.67 12.40 -9.39
CA TRP A 96 -3.58 11.76 -8.66
C TRP A 96 -2.24 12.41 -9.04
N ILE A 97 -1.86 13.47 -8.33
CA ILE A 97 -0.57 14.13 -8.53
C ILE A 97 0.49 13.41 -7.69
N LYS A 98 1.45 12.76 -8.36
CA LYS A 98 2.53 12.02 -7.70
C LYS A 98 3.63 12.98 -7.25
N LEU A 99 4.01 12.87 -5.98
CA LEU A 99 5.15 13.57 -5.37
C LEU A 99 6.40 12.67 -5.31
N GLY A 100 6.19 11.36 -5.41
CA GLY A 100 7.24 10.37 -5.51
C GLY A 100 6.69 8.96 -5.63
N GLU A 101 7.53 8.01 -6.01
CA GLU A 101 7.13 6.63 -6.23
C GLU A 101 8.30 5.66 -6.20
N THR A 102 7.99 4.38 -6.03
CA THR A 102 8.99 3.31 -6.14
C THR A 102 8.29 1.96 -6.35
N PHE A 103 9.00 1.01 -6.95
CA PHE A 103 8.61 -0.40 -6.92
C PHE A 103 9.31 -1.08 -5.73
N CYS A 104 8.58 -1.88 -4.97
CA CYS A 104 9.13 -2.60 -3.84
C CYS A 104 9.93 -3.82 -4.32
N ASP A 105 11.25 -3.79 -4.11
CA ASP A 105 12.17 -4.91 -4.46
C ASP A 105 12.22 -6.08 -3.47
#